data_AF-A0A3S2BPA4-F1
#
_entry.id   AF-A0A3S2BPA4-F1
#
_cell.length_a   1.000
_cell.length_b   1.000
_cell.length_c   1.000
_cell.angle_alpha   90.00
_cell.angle_beta   90.00
_cell.angle_gamma   90.00
#
_symmetry.space_group_name_H-M   'P 1'
#
loop_
_entity.id
_entity.type
_entity.pdbx_description
1 polymer ?
#
loop_
_entity_poly.entity_id
_entity_poly.type
_entity_poly.pdbx_seq_one_letter_code
_entity_poly.pdbx_strand_id
1 'polypeptide(L)'
;MSRALVLLLATLIAVFMAPTARAEGPVTIVDDPAVLAALDARGFGFADVLGVDGEDGLKTLYDEAPAYHAIVETVASDVAALRADMKAGGRTLYEVTDGNVGRIMDMRWLKTDAARFRLVGVVNRLDRRDFAVLQGDRSCGEVRFIYRLAYSFRKNGKLLASRLPFNFNAVYSAAPDADGGCVGVAGRWTPQLDESVDAGWLTGGPLERAGLTFKQLELNAQVVRFPSGQETEFGGQAAYLMRIFGIDGADISEKPLENTPDTARLSQDAALKARLAVYVGANLPAVDEGVYEIPDEFLAR
;
A
#
# COMPACT_ATOMS: atom_id res chain seq x y z
N MET A 1 -45.15 42.37 14.68
CA MET A 1 -44.48 41.12 15.11
C MET A 1 -43.20 41.48 15.83
N SER A 2 -43.03 41.04 17.08
CA SER A 2 -41.88 41.46 17.90
C SER A 2 -40.58 40.88 17.33
N ARG A 3 -39.46 41.60 17.47
CA ARG A 3 -38.12 41.13 17.07
C ARG A 3 -37.76 39.76 17.66
N ALA A 4 -38.32 39.42 18.83
CA ALA A 4 -38.17 38.12 19.46
C ALA A 4 -38.82 36.97 18.66
N LEU A 5 -39.95 37.21 18.00
CA LEU A 5 -40.63 36.19 17.20
C LEU A 5 -39.88 35.88 15.89
N VAL A 6 -39.21 36.88 15.31
CA VAL A 6 -38.38 36.71 14.10
C VAL A 6 -37.10 35.94 14.40
N LEU A 7 -36.48 36.20 15.55
CA LEU A 7 -35.29 35.46 16.01
C LEU A 7 -35.62 33.99 16.34
N LEU A 8 -36.76 33.72 16.99
CA LEU A 8 -37.19 32.35 17.27
C LEU A 8 -37.48 31.54 16.00
N LEU A 9 -38.08 32.18 14.99
CA LEU A 9 -38.36 31.54 13.71
C LEU A 9 -37.07 31.27 12.90
N ALA A 10 -36.09 32.18 12.96
CA ALA A 10 -34.80 32.00 12.31
C ALA A 10 -33.97 30.87 12.94
N THR A 11 -34.02 30.71 14.27
CA THR A 11 -33.38 29.56 14.95
C THR A 11 -34.07 28.23 14.66
N LEU A 12 -35.41 28.21 14.52
CA LEU A 12 -36.11 26.97 14.15
C LEU A 12 -35.82 26.53 12.71
N ILE A 13 -35.66 27.47 11.76
CA ILE A 13 -35.33 27.15 10.37
C ILE A 13 -33.89 26.62 10.24
N ALA A 14 -32.95 27.12 11.05
CA ALA A 14 -31.58 26.62 11.08
C ALA A 14 -31.45 25.22 11.70
N VAL A 15 -32.37 24.81 12.59
CA VAL A 15 -32.38 23.46 13.20
C VAL A 15 -32.98 22.41 12.25
N PHE A 16 -33.80 22.81 11.27
CA PHE A 16 -34.36 21.90 10.25
C PHE A 16 -33.58 21.84 8.94
N MET A 17 -32.52 22.66 8.78
CA MET A 17 -31.50 22.46 7.75
C MET A 17 -30.32 21.67 8.33
N ALA A 18 -30.62 20.50 8.92
CA ALA A 18 -29.62 19.44 8.87
C ALA A 18 -29.36 19.19 7.37
N PRO A 19 -28.10 19.12 6.91
CA PRO A 19 -27.84 18.63 5.57
C PRO A 19 -28.54 17.27 5.50
N THR A 20 -29.52 17.12 4.61
CA THR A 20 -29.98 15.80 4.20
C THR A 20 -28.74 15.17 3.59
N ALA A 21 -28.02 14.40 4.41
CA ALA A 21 -26.82 13.68 4.01
C ALA A 21 -27.25 12.86 2.80
N ARG A 22 -26.78 13.27 1.62
CA ARG A 22 -26.85 12.38 0.48
C ARG A 22 -26.02 11.17 0.88
N ALA A 23 -26.47 9.97 0.51
CA ALA A 23 -25.57 8.83 0.46
C ALA A 23 -24.36 9.28 -0.37
N GLU A 24 -23.25 9.57 0.31
CA GLU A 24 -21.98 9.71 -0.36
C GLU A 24 -21.75 8.35 -1.03
N GLY A 25 -21.33 8.37 -2.29
CA GLY A 25 -21.19 7.15 -3.07
C GLY A 25 -20.27 6.11 -2.40
N PRO A 26 -20.03 4.98 -3.06
CA PRO A 26 -19.16 3.94 -2.53
C PRO A 26 -17.84 4.53 -2.02
N VAL A 27 -17.44 4.15 -0.80
CA VAL A 27 -16.16 4.55 -0.21
C VAL A 27 -15.06 3.83 -0.96
N THR A 28 -14.22 4.61 -1.65
CA THR A 28 -13.08 4.08 -2.42
C THR A 28 -11.77 4.16 -1.63
N ILE A 29 -11.63 5.18 -0.77
CA ILE A 29 -10.42 5.43 0.02
C ILE A 29 -10.82 5.88 1.43
N VAL A 30 -10.15 5.34 2.43
CA VAL A 30 -10.17 5.83 3.82
C VAL A 30 -8.76 6.30 4.18
N ASP A 31 -8.60 7.59 4.42
CA ASP A 31 -7.32 8.22 4.76
C ASP A 31 -7.36 9.09 6.03
N ASP A 32 -8.50 9.11 6.75
CA ASP A 32 -8.64 9.81 8.03
C ASP A 32 -7.70 9.20 9.09
N PRO A 33 -6.74 9.97 9.65
CA PRO A 33 -5.75 9.44 10.59
C PRO A 33 -6.33 8.88 11.89
N ALA A 34 -7.48 9.39 12.36
CA ALA A 34 -8.12 8.92 13.59
C ALA A 34 -8.83 7.58 13.35
N VAL A 35 -9.51 7.44 12.21
CA VAL A 35 -10.12 6.16 11.80
C VAL A 35 -9.06 5.10 11.60
N LEU A 36 -7.97 5.43 10.88
CA LEU A 36 -6.87 4.50 10.63
C LEU A 36 -6.15 4.08 11.90
N ALA A 37 -5.92 4.99 12.85
CA ALA A 37 -5.35 4.63 14.14
C ALA A 37 -6.29 3.72 14.96
N ALA A 38 -7.60 3.91 14.86
CA ALA A 38 -8.58 3.04 15.50
C ALA A 38 -8.66 1.66 14.83
N LEU A 39 -8.44 1.56 13.52
CA LEU A 39 -8.31 0.29 12.81
C LEU A 39 -7.03 -0.45 13.17
N ASP A 40 -5.89 0.25 13.21
CA ASP A 40 -4.59 -0.27 13.63
C ASP A 40 -4.74 -0.97 15.01
N ALA A 41 -5.37 -0.29 15.98
CA ALA A 41 -5.66 -0.84 17.30
C ALA A 41 -6.71 -1.98 17.33
N ARG A 42 -7.38 -2.28 16.22
CA ARG A 42 -8.36 -3.38 16.05
C ARG A 42 -7.80 -4.55 15.23
N GLY A 43 -6.47 -4.63 15.11
CA GLY A 43 -5.76 -5.70 14.44
C GLY A 43 -5.62 -5.52 12.93
N PHE A 44 -5.68 -4.27 12.45
CA PHE A 44 -5.30 -3.92 11.08
C PHE A 44 -3.94 -3.21 11.05
N GLY A 45 -3.11 -3.49 12.06
CA GLY A 45 -1.74 -3.03 12.11
C GLY A 45 -0.84 -3.86 11.20
N PHE A 46 0.39 -3.41 11.01
CA PHE A 46 1.33 -4.10 10.14
C PHE A 46 1.78 -5.46 10.72
N ALA A 47 1.84 -5.58 12.05
CA ALA A 47 2.16 -6.83 12.73
C ALA A 47 1.13 -7.93 12.45
N ASP A 48 -0.15 -7.56 12.34
CA ASP A 48 -1.25 -8.49 12.03
C ASP A 48 -1.10 -9.13 10.64
N VAL A 49 -0.54 -8.39 9.67
CA VAL A 49 -0.25 -8.92 8.32
C VAL A 49 0.76 -10.07 8.39
N LEU A 50 1.64 -10.03 9.38
CA LEU A 50 2.70 -11.01 9.61
C LEU A 50 2.31 -12.09 10.63
N GLY A 51 1.07 -12.05 11.14
CA GLY A 51 0.57 -12.99 12.14
C GLY A 51 1.23 -12.89 13.51
N VAL A 52 1.75 -11.70 13.87
CA VAL A 52 2.36 -11.45 15.18
C VAL A 52 1.46 -10.55 16.01
N ASP A 53 1.03 -11.07 17.16
CA ASP A 53 0.31 -10.29 18.18
C ASP A 53 1.32 -9.47 19.00
N GLY A 54 1.05 -8.18 19.25
CA GLY A 54 1.83 -7.39 20.22
C GLY A 54 2.28 -6.02 19.73
N GLU A 55 3.35 -5.49 20.34
CA GLU A 55 3.88 -4.17 20.01
C GLU A 55 4.41 -4.12 18.57
N ASP A 56 4.00 -3.08 17.83
CA ASP A 56 4.31 -2.83 16.42
C ASP A 56 5.72 -2.28 16.16
N GLY A 57 6.62 -2.40 17.15
CA GLY A 57 8.01 -1.98 17.06
C GLY A 57 8.78 -2.84 16.05
N LEU A 58 9.54 -2.20 15.16
CA LEU A 58 10.22 -2.93 14.08
C LEU A 58 11.35 -3.83 14.58
N LYS A 59 11.89 -3.60 15.77
CA LYS A 59 12.87 -4.52 16.36
C LYS A 59 12.17 -5.83 16.76
N THR A 60 11.03 -5.77 17.46
CA THR A 60 10.25 -6.94 17.84
C THR A 60 9.85 -7.72 16.60
N LEU A 61 9.31 -7.05 15.58
CA LEU A 61 9.00 -7.72 14.31
C LEU A 61 10.23 -8.36 13.66
N TYR A 62 11.38 -7.70 13.69
CA TYR A 62 12.61 -8.25 13.11
C TYR A 62 13.14 -9.47 13.88
N ASP A 63 12.97 -9.50 15.19
CA ASP A 63 13.43 -10.58 16.05
C ASP A 63 12.44 -11.77 16.07
N GLU A 64 11.13 -11.49 16.00
CA GLU A 64 10.08 -12.47 16.30
C GLU A 64 9.28 -12.92 15.07
N ALA A 65 9.24 -12.13 13.97
CA ALA A 65 8.51 -12.48 12.75
C ALA A 65 9.49 -12.94 11.64
N PRO A 66 9.63 -14.25 11.36
CA PRO A 66 10.57 -14.75 10.35
C PRO A 66 10.35 -14.16 8.96
N ALA A 67 9.08 -13.98 8.59
CA ALA A 67 8.65 -13.34 7.36
C ALA A 67 9.22 -11.92 7.21
N TYR A 68 9.09 -11.08 8.25
CA TYR A 68 9.61 -9.72 8.23
C TYR A 68 11.13 -9.69 8.25
N HIS A 69 11.78 -10.57 9.03
CA HIS A 69 13.22 -10.70 9.02
C HIS A 69 13.76 -10.96 7.61
N ALA A 70 13.20 -11.96 6.91
CA ALA A 70 13.58 -12.29 5.55
C ALA A 70 13.38 -11.12 4.57
N ILE A 71 12.23 -10.43 4.65
CA ILE A 71 11.96 -9.23 3.83
C ILE A 71 13.03 -8.15 4.07
N VAL A 72 13.38 -7.88 5.34
CA VAL A 72 14.37 -6.86 5.67
C VAL A 72 15.76 -7.23 5.16
N GLU A 73 16.15 -8.51 5.22
CA GLU A 73 17.43 -8.99 4.67
C GLU A 73 17.48 -8.87 3.14
N THR A 74 16.40 -9.24 2.44
CA THR A 74 16.31 -9.06 0.97
C THR A 74 16.44 -7.58 0.60
N VAL A 75 15.67 -6.70 1.26
CA VAL A 75 15.73 -5.26 1.01
C VAL A 75 17.12 -4.69 1.32
N ALA A 76 17.76 -5.12 2.41
CA ALA A 76 19.10 -4.67 2.76
C ALA A 76 20.14 -5.09 1.70
N SER A 77 20.02 -6.31 1.17
CA SER A 77 20.84 -6.80 0.07
C SER A 77 20.65 -5.94 -1.20
N ASP A 78 19.40 -5.66 -1.59
CA ASP A 78 19.08 -4.81 -2.75
C ASP A 78 19.67 -3.40 -2.61
N VAL A 79 19.51 -2.79 -1.43
CA VAL A 79 20.04 -1.45 -1.13
C VAL A 79 21.57 -1.45 -1.16
N ALA A 80 22.21 -2.52 -0.67
CA ALA A 80 23.67 -2.67 -0.73
C ALA A 80 24.18 -2.83 -2.17
N ALA A 81 23.50 -3.64 -2.99
CA ALA A 81 23.81 -3.82 -4.40
C ALA A 81 23.68 -2.49 -5.17
N LEU A 82 22.55 -1.79 -5.01
CA LEU A 82 22.34 -0.47 -5.60
C LEU A 82 23.43 0.53 -5.19
N ARG A 83 23.85 0.52 -3.93
CA ARG A 83 24.94 1.38 -3.44
C ARG A 83 26.26 1.08 -4.16
N ALA A 84 26.57 -0.21 -4.35
CA ALA A 84 27.77 -0.64 -5.05
C ALA A 84 27.73 -0.22 -6.52
N ASP A 85 26.60 -0.43 -7.19
CA ASP A 85 26.39 -0.05 -8.59
C ASP A 85 26.49 1.47 -8.81
N MET A 86 25.83 2.25 -7.95
CA MET A 86 25.93 3.71 -8.03
C MET A 86 27.36 4.20 -7.78
N LYS A 87 28.09 3.59 -6.82
CA LYS A 87 29.51 3.90 -6.59
C LYS A 87 30.37 3.55 -7.80
N ALA A 88 30.16 2.40 -8.44
CA ALA A 88 30.86 2.00 -9.66
C ALA A 88 30.57 2.96 -10.82
N GLY A 89 29.34 3.50 -10.88
CA GLY A 89 28.94 4.58 -11.78
C GLY A 89 29.37 6.00 -11.36
N GLY A 90 30.23 6.14 -10.34
CA GLY A 90 30.77 7.43 -9.90
C GLY A 90 29.85 8.26 -8.97
N ARG A 91 28.71 7.72 -8.55
CA ARG A 91 27.72 8.37 -7.68
C ARG A 91 27.77 7.76 -6.27
N THR A 92 28.64 8.27 -5.42
CA THR A 92 28.75 7.77 -4.04
C THR A 92 27.57 8.23 -3.18
N LEU A 93 27.02 7.30 -2.39
CA LEU A 93 25.88 7.53 -1.51
C LEU A 93 26.26 7.42 -0.02
N TYR A 94 25.59 8.24 0.80
CA TYR A 94 25.81 8.34 2.24
C TYR A 94 24.51 8.13 3.03
N GLU A 95 24.58 7.48 4.19
CA GLU A 95 23.42 7.25 5.06
C GLU A 95 23.14 8.45 5.97
N VAL A 96 24.20 9.05 6.52
CA VAL A 96 24.12 10.17 7.47
C VAL A 96 25.03 11.30 7.01
N THR A 97 24.43 12.43 6.63
CA THR A 97 25.16 13.63 6.19
C THR A 97 24.24 14.85 6.22
N ASP A 98 24.80 16.01 6.55
CA ASP A 98 24.20 17.33 6.41
C ASP A 98 24.52 17.98 5.05
N GLY A 99 25.39 17.35 4.25
CA GLY A 99 25.83 17.82 2.94
C GLY A 99 24.80 17.67 1.83
N ASN A 100 25.05 18.40 0.74
CA ASN A 100 24.30 18.35 -0.51
C ASN A 100 24.82 17.20 -1.39
N VAL A 101 24.63 15.97 -0.92
CA VAL A 101 25.13 14.73 -1.54
C VAL A 101 24.00 13.71 -1.67
N GLY A 102 24.21 12.70 -2.52
CA GLY A 102 23.34 11.55 -2.66
C GLY A 102 23.20 10.79 -1.35
N ARG A 103 21.96 10.56 -0.92
CA ARG A 103 21.63 9.85 0.31
C ARG A 103 20.98 8.53 0.00
N ILE A 104 21.36 7.50 0.76
CA ILE A 104 20.73 6.18 0.72
C ILE A 104 20.05 5.90 2.06
N MET A 105 18.97 5.12 2.02
CA MET A 105 18.25 4.74 3.22
C MET A 105 19.16 3.95 4.17
N ASP A 106 19.11 4.33 5.44
CA ASP A 106 19.73 3.57 6.53
C ASP A 106 18.81 2.41 6.94
N MET A 107 19.25 1.19 6.65
CA MET A 107 18.47 -0.03 6.90
C MET A 107 18.22 -0.31 8.39
N ARG A 108 18.95 0.34 9.31
CA ARG A 108 18.69 0.24 10.75
C ARG A 108 17.32 0.76 11.15
N TRP A 109 16.71 1.63 10.34
CA TRP A 109 15.33 2.07 10.56
C TRP A 109 14.32 0.94 10.51
N LEU A 110 14.62 -0.18 9.83
CA LEU A 110 13.75 -1.35 9.77
C LEU A 110 13.97 -2.35 10.92
N LYS A 111 14.89 -2.05 11.85
CA LYS A 111 15.33 -2.96 12.93
C LYS A 111 15.34 -2.28 14.30
N THR A 112 14.55 -1.22 14.51
CA THR A 112 14.61 -0.38 15.71
C THR A 112 13.25 -0.23 16.39
N ASP A 113 13.25 -0.14 17.72
CA ASP A 113 12.07 0.16 18.54
C ASP A 113 11.57 1.60 18.37
N ALA A 114 12.40 2.48 17.81
CA ALA A 114 12.02 3.88 17.56
C ALA A 114 11.11 4.05 16.35
N ALA A 115 10.89 2.99 15.56
CA ALA A 115 10.15 3.02 14.31
C ALA A 115 9.09 1.91 14.25
N ARG A 116 8.09 2.13 13.41
CA ARG A 116 6.97 1.23 13.12
C ARG A 116 6.34 1.54 11.76
N PHE A 117 5.60 0.58 11.24
CA PHE A 117 4.75 0.75 10.06
C PHE A 117 3.34 1.12 10.50
N ARG A 118 2.92 2.36 10.22
CA ARG A 118 1.58 2.84 10.58
C ARG A 118 0.62 2.64 9.42
N LEU A 119 -0.60 2.20 9.71
CA LEU A 119 -1.67 2.23 8.73
C LEU A 119 -1.97 3.69 8.34
N VAL A 120 -1.84 4.01 7.05
CA VAL A 120 -2.02 5.36 6.49
C VAL A 120 -3.08 5.42 5.38
N GLY A 121 -3.66 4.28 5.01
CA GLY A 121 -4.78 4.26 4.09
C GLY A 121 -5.38 2.87 3.94
N VAL A 122 -6.68 2.83 3.68
CA VAL A 122 -7.39 1.64 3.20
C VAL A 122 -7.99 1.99 1.84
N VAL A 123 -7.72 1.17 0.83
CA VAL A 123 -8.18 1.41 -0.54
C VAL A 123 -9.05 0.25 -0.99
N ASN A 124 -10.28 0.58 -1.37
CA ASN A 124 -11.20 -0.32 -2.05
C ASN A 124 -10.82 -0.35 -3.54
N ARG A 125 -10.41 -1.52 -4.01
CA ARG A 125 -10.06 -1.81 -5.39
C ARG A 125 -10.95 -2.91 -5.96
N LEU A 126 -12.26 -2.84 -5.73
CA LEU A 126 -13.21 -3.77 -6.37
C LEU A 126 -13.16 -3.68 -7.91
N ASP A 127 -12.61 -2.60 -8.49
CA ASP A 127 -12.29 -2.50 -9.92
C ASP A 127 -11.29 -3.58 -10.39
N ARG A 128 -10.47 -4.14 -9.48
CA ARG A 128 -9.55 -5.25 -9.80
C ARG A 128 -10.28 -6.57 -10.08
N ARG A 129 -11.60 -6.63 -9.89
CA ARG A 129 -12.43 -7.77 -10.30
C ARG A 129 -12.27 -8.08 -11.79
N ASP A 130 -12.14 -7.07 -12.64
CA ASP A 130 -12.12 -7.30 -14.09
C ASP A 130 -10.83 -8.04 -14.50
N PHE A 131 -9.72 -7.80 -13.80
CA PHE A 131 -8.49 -8.60 -13.92
C PHE A 131 -8.71 -10.03 -13.40
N ALA A 132 -9.31 -10.18 -12.22
CA ALA A 132 -9.56 -11.49 -11.60
C ALA A 132 -10.38 -12.40 -12.53
N VAL A 133 -11.43 -11.87 -13.16
CA VAL A 133 -12.29 -12.61 -14.10
C VAL A 133 -11.47 -13.14 -15.29
N LEU A 134 -10.58 -12.34 -15.87
CA LEU A 134 -9.72 -12.78 -16.98
C LEU A 134 -8.72 -13.87 -16.58
N GLN A 135 -8.33 -13.89 -15.30
CA GLN A 135 -7.46 -14.92 -14.74
C GLN A 135 -8.22 -16.17 -14.26
N GLY A 136 -9.56 -16.19 -14.38
CA GLY A 136 -10.40 -17.27 -13.88
C GLY A 136 -10.58 -17.27 -12.35
N ASP A 137 -10.17 -16.20 -11.67
CA ASP A 137 -10.48 -15.95 -10.26
C ASP A 137 -11.91 -15.40 -10.13
N ARG A 138 -12.59 -15.80 -9.06
CA ARG A 138 -13.96 -15.38 -8.72
C ARG A 138 -14.00 -14.31 -7.63
N SER A 139 -12.86 -13.79 -7.21
CA SER A 139 -12.79 -12.68 -6.28
C SER A 139 -13.49 -11.44 -6.82
N CYS A 140 -14.02 -10.62 -5.91
CA CYS A 140 -14.71 -9.39 -6.25
C CYS A 140 -13.77 -8.19 -6.40
N GLY A 141 -12.47 -8.44 -6.59
CA GLY A 141 -11.42 -7.43 -6.62
C GLY A 141 -10.61 -7.42 -5.32
N GLU A 142 -10.03 -6.28 -5.00
CA GLU A 142 -9.01 -6.18 -3.95
C GLU A 142 -9.37 -5.13 -2.87
N VAL A 143 -8.84 -5.33 -1.67
CA VAL A 143 -8.74 -4.31 -0.62
C VAL A 143 -7.28 -4.18 -0.24
N ARG A 144 -6.78 -2.94 -0.16
CA ARG A 144 -5.36 -2.67 0.11
C ARG A 144 -5.20 -1.86 1.38
N PHE A 145 -4.33 -2.34 2.26
CA PHE A 145 -3.90 -1.62 3.46
C PHE A 145 -2.52 -1.03 3.22
N ILE A 146 -2.42 0.29 3.29
CA ILE A 146 -1.18 1.02 3.03
C ILE A 146 -0.51 1.33 4.37
N TYR A 147 0.69 0.82 4.55
CA TYR A 147 1.50 1.07 5.72
C TYR A 147 2.70 1.93 5.38
N ARG A 148 2.98 2.95 6.18
CA ARG A 148 4.11 3.85 5.98
C ARG A 148 5.04 3.83 7.17
N LEU A 149 6.34 3.72 6.89
CA LEU A 149 7.38 3.79 7.91
C LEU A 149 7.32 5.14 8.62
N ALA A 150 7.22 5.10 9.94
CA ALA A 150 7.22 6.26 10.81
C ALA A 150 8.14 6.01 12.00
N TYR A 151 8.75 7.07 12.52
CA TYR A 151 9.51 7.02 13.75
C TYR A 151 9.01 8.04 14.75
N SER A 152 9.23 7.75 16.03
CA SER A 152 8.90 8.63 17.14
C SER A 152 9.77 8.29 18.34
N PHE A 153 10.67 9.20 18.75
CA PHE A 153 11.51 9.02 19.92
C PHE A 153 11.83 10.36 20.59
N ARG A 154 12.19 10.33 21.88
CA ARG A 154 12.60 11.53 22.61
C ARG A 154 14.12 11.72 22.54
N LYS A 155 14.56 12.95 22.24
CA LYS A 155 15.97 13.36 22.30
C LYS A 155 16.07 14.72 22.98
N ASN A 156 16.89 14.83 24.02
CA ASN A 156 17.07 16.07 24.80
C ASN A 156 15.74 16.67 25.28
N GLY A 157 14.82 15.83 25.78
CA GLY A 157 13.50 16.23 26.25
C GLY A 157 12.47 16.55 25.15
N LYS A 158 12.87 16.63 23.87
CA LYS A 158 11.99 16.89 22.74
C LYS A 158 11.53 15.60 22.07
N LEU A 159 10.25 15.53 21.70
CA LEU A 159 9.74 14.45 20.86
C LEU A 159 10.13 14.74 19.41
N LEU A 160 10.86 13.81 18.79
CA LEU A 160 11.17 13.82 17.37
C LEU A 160 10.35 12.74 16.71
N ALA A 161 9.51 13.12 15.76
CA ALA A 161 8.69 12.19 15.00
C ALA A 161 8.60 12.62 13.54
N SER A 162 8.63 11.66 12.62
CA SER A 162 8.42 11.91 11.19
C SER A 162 8.03 10.62 10.47
N ARG A 163 7.76 10.74 9.17
CA ARG A 163 7.45 9.63 8.26
C ARG A 163 8.50 9.54 7.17
N LEU A 164 8.86 8.33 6.79
CA LEU A 164 9.80 8.05 5.70
C LEU A 164 9.03 7.62 4.44
N PRO A 165 9.57 7.86 3.24
CA PRO A 165 8.98 7.42 1.98
C PRO A 165 9.24 5.92 1.72
N PHE A 166 8.80 5.09 2.65
CA PHE A 166 8.94 3.63 2.61
C PHE A 166 7.59 3.03 2.99
N ASN A 167 6.94 2.39 2.02
CA ASN A 167 5.58 1.91 2.19
C ASN A 167 5.46 0.44 1.83
N PHE A 168 4.58 -0.24 2.55
CA PHE A 168 4.06 -1.54 2.18
C PHE A 168 2.57 -1.43 1.86
N ASN A 169 2.10 -2.13 0.82
CA ASN A 169 0.69 -2.38 0.59
C ASN A 169 0.41 -3.85 0.87
N ALA A 170 -0.38 -4.16 1.90
CA ALA A 170 -0.93 -5.49 2.08
C ALA A 170 -2.19 -5.62 1.22
N VAL A 171 -2.16 -6.52 0.24
CA VAL A 171 -3.25 -6.73 -0.71
C VAL A 171 -4.05 -7.94 -0.29
N TYR A 172 -5.37 -7.78 -0.21
CA TYR A 172 -6.32 -8.83 0.09
C TYR A 172 -7.30 -8.97 -1.07
N SER A 173 -7.60 -10.21 -1.46
CA SER A 173 -8.71 -10.50 -2.37
C SER A 173 -10.03 -10.49 -1.59
N ALA A 174 -11.05 -9.82 -2.14
CA ALA A 174 -12.40 -9.82 -1.58
C ALA A 174 -13.15 -11.07 -2.03
N ALA A 175 -13.62 -11.88 -1.08
CA ALA A 175 -14.42 -13.06 -1.37
C ALA A 175 -15.77 -12.69 -2.00
N PRO A 176 -16.29 -13.53 -2.92
CA PRO A 176 -17.63 -13.33 -3.45
C PRO A 176 -18.70 -13.58 -2.38
N ASP A 177 -19.91 -13.09 -2.66
CA ASP A 177 -21.10 -13.43 -1.89
C ASP A 177 -21.42 -14.93 -2.02
N ALA A 178 -22.32 -15.45 -1.18
CA ALA A 178 -22.63 -16.88 -1.13
C ALA A 178 -23.21 -17.45 -2.45
N ASP A 179 -23.81 -16.59 -3.28
CA ASP A 179 -24.31 -16.92 -4.62
C ASP A 179 -23.22 -16.82 -5.71
N GLY A 180 -21.99 -16.47 -5.34
CA GLY A 180 -20.87 -16.22 -6.24
C GLY A 180 -20.85 -14.81 -6.85
N GLY A 181 -21.79 -13.94 -6.47
CA GLY A 181 -21.88 -12.56 -6.92
C GLY A 181 -20.96 -11.60 -6.15
N CYS A 182 -21.00 -10.32 -6.54
CA CYS A 182 -20.23 -9.23 -5.90
C CYS A 182 -21.09 -8.05 -5.46
N VAL A 183 -22.42 -8.16 -5.56
CA VAL A 183 -23.34 -7.05 -5.30
C VAL A 183 -23.37 -6.72 -3.82
N GLY A 184 -23.41 -7.75 -2.96
CA GLY A 184 -23.33 -7.58 -1.51
C GLY A 184 -21.97 -7.04 -1.08
N VAL A 185 -20.87 -7.55 -1.67
CA VAL A 185 -19.51 -7.03 -1.44
C VAL A 185 -19.44 -5.52 -1.74
N ALA A 186 -19.92 -5.10 -2.93
CA ALA A 186 -19.95 -3.69 -3.30
C ALA A 186 -20.88 -2.86 -2.41
N GLY A 187 -22.02 -3.42 -2.01
CA GLY A 187 -22.98 -2.79 -1.11
C GLY A 187 -22.38 -2.47 0.27
N ARG A 188 -21.52 -3.34 0.81
CA ARG A 188 -20.84 -3.12 2.11
C ARG A 188 -19.90 -1.91 2.10
N TRP A 189 -19.46 -1.45 0.94
CA TRP A 189 -18.66 -0.22 0.80
C TRP A 189 -19.49 1.05 0.66
N THR A 190 -20.82 0.96 0.68
CA THR A 190 -21.72 2.11 0.54
C THR A 190 -22.42 2.38 1.89
N PRO A 191 -22.00 3.41 2.64
CA PRO A 191 -22.62 3.73 3.92
C PRO A 191 -24.09 4.11 3.73
N GLN A 192 -24.95 3.65 4.63
CA GLN A 192 -26.35 4.05 4.67
C GLN A 192 -26.50 5.46 5.25
N LEU A 193 -27.70 6.04 5.14
CA LEU A 193 -27.97 7.46 5.48
C LEU A 193 -27.63 7.83 6.93
N ASP A 194 -27.68 6.87 7.84
CA ASP A 194 -27.43 7.01 9.27
C ASP A 194 -26.08 6.44 9.72
N GLU A 195 -25.25 5.98 8.78
CA GLU A 195 -23.94 5.39 9.06
C GLU A 195 -22.80 6.40 8.86
N SER A 196 -21.83 6.39 9.78
CA SER A 196 -20.55 7.07 9.63
C SER A 196 -19.47 6.11 9.16
N VAL A 197 -18.57 6.60 8.30
CA VAL A 197 -17.35 5.87 7.93
C VAL A 197 -16.37 5.93 9.10
N ASP A 198 -16.54 5.02 10.05
CA ASP A 198 -15.67 4.85 11.21
C ASP A 198 -15.11 3.42 11.29
N ALA A 199 -14.22 3.19 12.24
CA ALA A 199 -13.59 1.88 12.42
C ALA A 199 -14.61 0.78 12.78
N GLY A 200 -15.73 1.12 13.44
CA GLY A 200 -16.80 0.16 13.74
C GLY A 200 -17.51 -0.30 12.48
N TRP A 201 -17.96 0.66 11.67
CA TRP A 201 -18.59 0.37 10.37
C TRP A 201 -17.66 -0.43 9.46
N LEU A 202 -16.39 0.00 9.33
CA LEU A 202 -15.40 -0.67 8.50
C LEU A 202 -15.19 -2.13 8.92
N THR A 203 -14.96 -2.38 10.22
CA THR A 203 -14.67 -3.73 10.73
C THR A 203 -15.88 -4.65 10.79
N GLY A 204 -17.08 -4.10 10.95
CA GLY A 204 -18.34 -4.85 10.93
C GLY A 204 -18.94 -5.04 9.53
N GLY A 205 -18.36 -4.43 8.50
CA GLY A 205 -18.86 -4.45 7.13
C GLY A 205 -17.78 -4.78 6.11
N PRO A 206 -17.26 -3.78 5.38
CA PRO A 206 -16.40 -4.03 4.21
C PRO A 206 -15.04 -4.66 4.55
N LEU A 207 -14.55 -4.55 5.79
CA LEU A 207 -13.29 -5.12 6.26
C LEU A 207 -13.47 -6.36 7.14
N GLU A 208 -14.64 -7.00 7.11
CA GLU A 208 -14.84 -8.25 7.82
C GLU A 208 -13.81 -9.31 7.36
N ARG A 209 -13.03 -9.84 8.29
CA ARG A 209 -11.88 -10.72 7.99
C ARG A 209 -12.28 -11.98 7.22
N ALA A 210 -13.46 -12.53 7.50
CA ALA A 210 -13.95 -13.72 6.80
C ALA A 210 -14.15 -13.50 5.29
N GLY A 211 -14.34 -12.24 4.87
CA GLY A 211 -14.48 -11.85 3.48
C GLY A 211 -13.18 -11.45 2.79
N LEU A 212 -12.03 -11.50 3.47
CA LEU A 212 -10.74 -11.04 2.96
C LEU A 212 -9.68 -12.14 3.07
N THR A 213 -9.05 -12.46 1.94
CA THR A 213 -7.93 -13.41 1.87
C THR A 213 -6.65 -12.69 1.49
N PHE A 214 -5.60 -12.82 2.30
CA PHE A 214 -4.31 -12.20 1.98
C PHE A 214 -3.75 -12.74 0.65
N LYS A 215 -3.30 -11.83 -0.22
CA LYS A 215 -2.79 -12.15 -1.57
C LYS A 215 -1.28 -11.96 -1.66
N GLN A 216 -0.79 -10.79 -1.23
CA GLN A 216 0.63 -10.42 -1.28
C GLN A 216 0.92 -9.14 -0.50
N LEU A 217 2.21 -8.92 -0.23
CA LEU A 217 2.75 -7.68 0.30
C LEU A 217 3.58 -6.97 -0.77
N GLU A 218 3.25 -5.73 -1.11
CA GLU A 218 3.96 -4.95 -2.12
C GLU A 218 4.80 -3.86 -1.44
N LEU A 219 6.10 -3.84 -1.71
CA LEU A 219 7.02 -2.79 -1.28
C LEU A 219 7.08 -1.68 -2.32
N ASN A 220 6.97 -0.44 -1.86
CA ASN A 220 7.34 0.75 -2.62
C ASN A 220 8.15 1.69 -1.72
N ALA A 221 9.46 1.74 -1.95
CA ALA A 221 10.39 2.46 -1.11
C ALA A 221 11.30 3.38 -1.90
N GLN A 222 11.31 4.67 -1.56
CA GLN A 222 12.35 5.56 -2.01
C GLN A 222 13.62 5.31 -1.18
N VAL A 223 14.57 4.59 -1.77
CA VAL A 223 15.81 4.18 -1.10
C VAL A 223 16.98 5.11 -1.38
N VAL A 224 16.92 5.92 -2.43
CA VAL A 224 17.93 6.95 -2.73
C VAL A 224 17.29 8.31 -2.98
N ARG A 225 17.95 9.37 -2.54
CA ARG A 225 17.62 10.75 -2.86
C ARG A 225 18.88 11.53 -3.23
N PHE A 226 18.84 12.18 -4.38
CA PHE A 226 19.77 13.21 -4.78
C PHE A 226 19.11 14.58 -4.63
N PRO A 227 19.71 15.50 -3.87
CA PRO A 227 19.17 16.85 -3.72
C PRO A 227 19.33 17.67 -5.00
N SER A 228 18.48 18.69 -5.17
CA SER A 228 18.46 19.54 -6.37
C SER A 228 19.75 20.30 -6.64
N GLY A 229 20.57 20.56 -5.60
CA GLY A 229 21.87 21.20 -5.81
C GLY A 229 22.93 20.25 -6.39
N GLN A 230 22.68 18.94 -6.44
CA GLN A 230 23.54 17.96 -7.11
C GLN A 230 22.95 17.55 -8.46
N GLU A 231 21.64 17.30 -8.50
CA GLU A 231 20.88 16.96 -9.72
C GLU A 231 19.89 18.09 -9.99
N THR A 232 20.27 19.05 -10.83
CA THR A 232 19.49 20.28 -11.06
C THR A 232 18.27 20.05 -11.97
N GLU A 233 18.28 18.97 -12.74
CA GLU A 233 17.14 18.55 -13.54
C GLU A 233 16.01 18.02 -12.63
N PHE A 234 14.77 18.42 -12.92
CA PHE A 234 13.55 17.99 -12.21
C PHE A 234 13.52 18.20 -10.69
N GLY A 235 14.38 19.08 -10.14
CA GLY A 235 14.39 19.40 -8.71
C GLY A 235 15.00 18.31 -7.83
N GLY A 236 15.87 17.47 -8.40
CA GLY A 236 16.51 16.34 -7.75
C GLY A 236 16.11 15.02 -8.39
N GLN A 237 16.74 13.94 -7.95
CA GLN A 237 16.45 12.58 -8.41
C GLN A 237 16.23 11.64 -7.24
N ALA A 238 15.52 10.54 -7.47
CA ALA A 238 15.33 9.50 -6.47
C ALA A 238 15.37 8.13 -7.14
N ALA A 239 15.85 7.13 -6.40
CA ALA A 239 15.71 5.73 -6.81
C ALA A 239 14.71 5.04 -5.90
N TYR A 240 13.84 4.25 -6.51
CA TYR A 240 12.83 3.46 -5.83
C TYR A 240 13.17 1.98 -5.92
N LEU A 241 12.98 1.30 -4.81
CA LEU A 241 12.98 -0.15 -4.74
C LEU A 241 11.52 -0.61 -4.66
N MET A 242 11.15 -1.51 -5.56
CA MET A 242 9.83 -2.12 -5.60
C MET A 242 10.00 -3.64 -5.60
N ARG A 243 9.24 -4.33 -4.74
CA ARG A 243 9.25 -5.78 -4.59
C ARG A 243 7.83 -6.25 -4.29
N ILE A 244 7.52 -7.49 -4.64
CA ILE A 244 6.27 -8.15 -4.22
C ILE A 244 6.64 -9.44 -3.51
N PHE A 245 6.07 -9.63 -2.33
CA PHE A 245 6.30 -10.80 -1.49
C PHE A 245 4.99 -11.59 -1.36
N GLY A 246 5.03 -12.89 -1.66
CA GLY A 246 4.08 -13.85 -1.13
C GLY A 246 4.48 -14.24 0.29
N ILE A 247 3.52 -14.33 1.20
CA ILE A 247 3.71 -14.75 2.58
C ILE A 247 2.79 -15.93 2.84
N ASP A 248 3.36 -17.06 3.24
CA ASP A 248 2.62 -18.24 3.69
C ASP A 248 3.18 -18.69 5.04
N GLY A 249 2.51 -18.27 6.11
CA GLY A 249 3.03 -18.41 7.46
C GLY A 249 4.40 -17.73 7.61
N ALA A 250 5.44 -18.53 7.86
CA ALA A 250 6.82 -18.05 8.00
C ALA A 250 7.58 -17.96 6.66
N ASP A 251 7.05 -18.58 5.60
CA ASP A 251 7.73 -18.66 4.31
C ASP A 251 7.47 -17.40 3.47
N ILE A 252 8.55 -16.87 2.90
CA ILE A 252 8.52 -15.74 1.97
C ILE A 252 8.87 -16.24 0.57
N SER A 253 8.10 -15.79 -0.41
CA SER A 253 8.42 -15.96 -1.84
C SER A 253 8.44 -14.61 -2.53
N GLU A 254 9.36 -14.43 -3.48
CA GLU A 254 9.39 -13.26 -4.34
C GLU A 254 8.46 -13.47 -5.54
N LYS A 255 7.64 -12.46 -5.83
CA LYS A 255 6.76 -12.41 -7.00
C LYS A 255 7.24 -11.33 -7.97
N PRO A 256 7.13 -11.56 -9.29
CA PRO A 256 7.46 -10.54 -10.28
C PRO A 256 6.56 -9.31 -10.12
N LEU A 257 7.08 -8.14 -10.50
CA LEU A 257 6.25 -6.94 -10.59
C LEU A 257 5.28 -7.08 -11.77
N GLU A 258 3.99 -6.86 -11.51
CA GLU A 258 2.94 -6.86 -12.53
C GLU A 258 3.37 -6.01 -13.73
N ASN A 259 3.22 -6.56 -14.93
CA ASN A 259 3.49 -5.86 -16.19
C ASN A 259 4.89 -5.21 -16.28
N THR A 260 5.91 -5.82 -15.67
CA THR A 260 7.32 -5.41 -15.78
C THR A 260 8.12 -6.45 -16.59
N PRO A 261 8.21 -6.32 -17.93
CA PRO A 261 8.92 -7.30 -18.77
C PRO A 261 10.41 -7.34 -18.47
N ASP A 262 11.00 -8.54 -18.53
CA ASP A 262 12.44 -8.72 -18.50
C ASP A 262 13.04 -8.35 -19.85
N THR A 263 13.27 -7.06 -20.07
CA THR A 263 13.77 -6.54 -21.35
C THR A 263 15.14 -7.10 -21.71
N ALA A 264 15.98 -7.40 -20.72
CA ALA A 264 17.31 -7.96 -20.96
C ALA A 264 17.19 -9.38 -21.54
N ARG A 265 16.43 -10.26 -20.88
CA ARG A 265 16.20 -11.63 -21.37
C ARG A 265 15.44 -11.65 -22.70
N LEU A 266 14.39 -10.84 -22.84
CA LEU A 266 13.61 -10.73 -24.08
C LEU A 266 14.44 -10.21 -25.26
N SER A 267 15.48 -9.41 -25.01
CA SER A 267 16.39 -8.95 -26.08
C SER A 267 17.33 -10.04 -26.59
N GLN A 268 17.64 -11.04 -25.74
CA GLN A 268 18.58 -12.12 -26.04
C GLN A 268 17.88 -13.39 -26.52
N ASP A 269 16.62 -13.60 -26.14
CA ASP A 269 15.81 -14.76 -26.52
C ASP A 269 14.73 -14.37 -27.54
N ALA A 270 15.04 -14.62 -28.81
CA ALA A 270 14.13 -14.35 -29.92
C ALA A 270 12.84 -15.19 -29.88
N ALA A 271 12.90 -16.41 -29.36
CA ALA A 271 11.73 -17.30 -29.26
C ALA A 271 10.79 -16.82 -28.16
N LEU A 272 11.33 -16.45 -26.99
CA LEU A 272 10.55 -15.86 -25.90
C LEU A 272 9.90 -14.54 -26.34
N LYS A 273 10.66 -13.67 -27.02
CA LYS A 273 10.12 -12.42 -27.57
C LYS A 273 8.99 -12.66 -28.58
N ALA A 274 9.13 -13.66 -29.46
CA ALA A 274 8.08 -14.01 -30.41
C ALA A 274 6.81 -14.50 -29.70
N ARG A 275 6.95 -15.31 -28.63
CA ARG A 275 5.80 -15.75 -27.81
C ARG A 275 5.11 -14.57 -27.11
N LEU A 276 5.87 -13.61 -26.57
CA LEU A 276 5.29 -12.39 -26.01
C LEU A 276 4.52 -11.59 -27.07
N ALA A 277 5.07 -11.43 -28.28
CA ALA A 277 4.39 -10.72 -29.36
C ALA A 277 3.08 -11.41 -29.79
N VAL A 278 3.08 -12.74 -29.88
CA VAL A 278 1.86 -13.53 -30.12
C VAL A 278 0.84 -13.33 -29.01
N TYR A 279 1.29 -13.38 -27.75
CA TYR A 279 0.42 -13.16 -26.59
C TYR A 279 -0.22 -11.77 -26.62
N VAL A 280 0.57 -10.70 -26.81
CA VAL A 280 0.06 -9.33 -26.94
C VAL A 280 -0.98 -9.24 -28.07
N GLY A 281 -0.67 -9.80 -29.24
CA GLY A 281 -1.58 -9.76 -30.39
C GLY A 281 -2.89 -10.52 -30.16
N ALA A 282 -2.87 -11.59 -29.37
CA ALA A 282 -4.06 -12.36 -29.01
C ALA A 282 -4.93 -11.67 -27.93
N ASN A 283 -4.39 -10.68 -27.21
CA ASN A 283 -5.02 -10.05 -26.05
C ASN A 283 -5.25 -8.54 -26.24
N LEU A 284 -5.31 -8.04 -27.48
CA LEU A 284 -5.61 -6.63 -27.77
C LEU A 284 -6.91 -6.12 -27.10
N PRO A 285 -8.02 -6.89 -27.04
CA PRO A 285 -9.21 -6.44 -26.33
C PRO A 285 -8.96 -6.13 -24.84
N ALA A 286 -8.15 -6.95 -24.15
CA ALA A 286 -7.79 -6.69 -22.76
C ALA A 286 -6.93 -5.43 -22.59
N VAL A 287 -6.12 -5.08 -23.60
CA VAL A 287 -5.36 -3.81 -23.62
C VAL A 287 -6.32 -2.63 -23.73
N ASP A 288 -7.28 -2.71 -24.64
CA ASP A 288 -8.28 -1.65 -24.86
C ASP A 288 -9.20 -1.46 -23.64
N GLU A 289 -9.53 -2.56 -22.95
CA GLU A 289 -10.32 -2.55 -21.71
C GLU A 289 -9.50 -2.16 -20.46
N GLY A 290 -8.17 -2.03 -20.59
CA GLY A 290 -7.29 -1.64 -19.49
C GLY A 290 -7.07 -2.72 -18.43
N VAL A 291 -7.31 -3.99 -18.78
CA VAL A 291 -7.24 -5.17 -17.91
C VAL A 291 -6.15 -6.17 -18.35
N TYR A 292 -5.26 -5.72 -19.23
CA TYR A 292 -4.17 -6.53 -19.77
C TYR A 292 -3.10 -6.84 -18.72
N GLU A 293 -2.71 -8.12 -18.66
CA GLU A 293 -1.66 -8.61 -17.77
C GLU A 293 -0.68 -9.50 -18.53
N ILE A 294 0.60 -9.24 -18.37
CA ILE A 294 1.69 -9.99 -19.00
C ILE A 294 1.97 -11.23 -18.13
N PRO A 295 1.98 -12.44 -18.71
CA PRO A 295 2.30 -13.66 -17.98
C PRO A 295 3.68 -13.63 -17.32
N ASP A 296 3.78 -14.22 -16.13
CA ASP A 296 5.00 -14.31 -15.32
C ASP A 296 6.24 -14.80 -16.09
N GLU A 297 6.05 -15.67 -17.09
CA GLU A 297 7.17 -16.18 -17.89
C GLU A 297 7.93 -15.08 -18.64
N PHE A 298 7.35 -13.90 -18.85
CA PHE A 298 7.97 -12.76 -19.52
C PHE A 298 8.51 -11.68 -18.56
N LEU A 299 8.18 -11.76 -17.28
CA LEU A 299 8.45 -10.70 -16.31
C LEU A 299 9.86 -10.78 -15.72
N ALA A 300 10.36 -9.64 -15.25
CA ALA A 300 11.60 -9.55 -14.48
C ALA A 300 11.39 -10.09 -13.05
N ARG A 301 12.46 -10.67 -12.48
CA ARG A 301 12.52 -11.15 -11.09
C ARG A 301 13.63 -10.40 -10.36
#